data_AF-X1MTB5-F1
#
_entry.id   AF-X1MTB5-F1
#
_cell.length_a   1.000
_cell.length_b   1.000
_cell.length_c   1.000
_cell.angle_alpha   90.00
_cell.angle_beta   90.00
_cell.angle_gamma   90.00
#
_symmetry.space_group_name_H-M   'P 1'
#
loop_
_entity.id
_entity.type
_entity.pdbx_description
1 polymer ?
#
loop_
_entity_poly.entity_id
_entity_poly.type
_entity_poly.pdbx_seq_one_letter_code
_entity_poly.pdbx_strand_id
1 'polypeptide(L)'
;MNKKILHKEEFDELYNFLKHSSVLISDNCDNTYKFTVKWLKKNGFNVEKSLKWLSNKGGYCDCEVILNVGRLFDDSYDKCVSIPLLEGKHILIPLHELRTDGKRILH
;
A
#
# COMPACT_ATOMS: atom_id res chain seq x y z
N MET A 1 -21.80 18.31 10.26
CA MET A 1 -21.64 16.84 10.27
C MET A 1 -20.21 16.50 10.64
N ASN A 2 -20.00 15.80 11.76
CA ASN A 2 -18.67 15.31 12.14
C ASN A 2 -18.32 14.10 11.25
N LYS A 3 -17.37 14.29 10.33
CA LYS A 3 -16.87 13.20 9.48
C LYS A 3 -15.98 12.27 10.30
N LYS A 4 -16.15 10.96 10.10
CA LYS A 4 -15.36 9.90 10.74
C LYS A 4 -13.87 10.03 10.38
N ILE A 5 -12.97 9.69 11.29
CA ILE A 5 -11.52 9.65 11.04
C ILE A 5 -11.14 8.19 10.77
N LEU A 6 -10.20 7.93 9.86
CA LEU A 6 -9.69 6.59 9.61
C LEU A 6 -8.92 6.06 10.83
N HIS A 7 -9.28 4.87 11.30
CA HIS A 7 -8.57 4.11 12.32
C HIS A 7 -8.25 2.70 11.82
N LYS A 8 -7.72 1.86 12.71
CA LYS A 8 -7.25 0.50 12.36
C LYS A 8 -8.39 -0.34 11.80
N GLU A 9 -9.58 -0.21 12.36
CA GLU A 9 -10.75 -1.03 12.04
C GLU A 9 -11.23 -0.83 10.59
N GLU A 10 -11.06 0.36 10.03
CA GLU A 10 -11.46 0.66 8.65
C GLU A 10 -10.28 0.63 7.66
N PHE A 11 -9.06 0.47 8.17
CA PHE A 11 -7.85 0.47 7.35
C PHE A 11 -7.85 -0.72 6.38
N ASP A 12 -8.35 -1.88 6.79
CA ASP A 12 -8.40 -3.08 5.94
C ASP A 12 -9.24 -2.86 4.68
N GLU A 13 -10.32 -2.09 4.77
CA GLU A 13 -11.15 -1.75 3.61
C GLU A 13 -10.43 -0.79 2.64
N LEU A 14 -9.73 0.21 3.18
CA LEU A 14 -8.89 1.11 2.38
C LEU A 14 -7.77 0.33 1.71
N TYR A 15 -7.07 -0.52 2.46
CA TYR A 15 -5.95 -1.32 1.99
C TYR A 15 -6.39 -2.24 0.84
N ASN A 16 -7.50 -2.96 1.02
CA ASN A 16 -8.08 -3.79 -0.04
C ASN A 16 -8.50 -2.96 -1.27
N PHE A 17 -9.07 -1.78 -1.08
CA PHE A 17 -9.39 -0.89 -2.19
C PHE A 17 -8.15 -0.45 -2.98
N LEU A 18 -7.06 -0.10 -2.30
CA LEU A 18 -5.82 0.34 -2.93
C LEU A 18 -5.12 -0.79 -3.69
N LYS A 19 -5.11 -2.03 -3.15
CA LYS A 19 -4.58 -3.21 -3.85
C LYS A 19 -5.29 -3.49 -5.16
N HIS A 20 -6.62 -3.35 -5.19
CA HIS A 20 -7.42 -3.54 -6.41
C HIS A 20 -7.35 -2.34 -7.39
N SER A 21 -6.79 -1.21 -6.97
CA SER A 21 -6.69 0.01 -7.80
C SER A 21 -5.38 0.09 -8.61
N SER A 22 -4.66 -1.02 -8.76
CA SER A 22 -3.38 -1.13 -9.50
C SER A 22 -2.25 -0.24 -8.97
N VAL A 23 -2.28 0.15 -7.69
CA VAL A 23 -1.25 0.98 -7.02
C VAL A 23 0.04 0.20 -6.74
N LEU A 24 0.04 -1.12 -6.95
CA LEU A 24 1.13 -2.03 -6.56
C LEU A 24 2.38 -1.96 -7.45
N ILE A 25 2.35 -1.24 -8.57
CA ILE A 25 3.54 -1.06 -9.42
C ILE A 25 4.31 0.17 -8.92
N SER A 26 5.31 -0.03 -8.05
CA SER A 26 6.18 1.04 -7.53
C SER A 26 6.81 1.87 -8.64
N ASP A 27 7.05 1.28 -9.81
CA ASP A 27 7.68 1.95 -10.95
C ASP A 27 6.81 3.04 -11.59
N ASN A 28 5.52 3.12 -11.22
CA ASN A 28 4.60 4.14 -11.73
C ASN A 28 3.79 4.83 -10.62
N CYS A 29 4.32 4.89 -9.39
CA CYS A 29 3.66 5.69 -8.36
C CYS A 29 3.80 7.19 -8.67
N ASP A 30 2.68 7.90 -8.68
CA ASP A 30 2.64 9.35 -8.91
C ASP A 30 2.94 10.20 -7.65
N ASN A 31 3.34 9.55 -6.55
CA ASN A 31 3.60 10.17 -5.24
C ASN A 31 2.41 10.98 -4.67
N THR A 32 1.18 10.59 -5.02
CA THR A 32 -0.03 11.25 -4.52
C THR A 32 -0.92 10.31 -3.69
N TYR A 33 -1.90 10.91 -3.00
CA TYR A 33 -3.00 10.20 -2.35
C TYR A 33 -4.25 10.09 -3.24
N LYS A 34 -4.09 10.02 -4.57
CA LYS A 34 -5.21 10.09 -5.52
C LYS A 34 -6.31 9.08 -5.21
N PHE A 35 -5.95 7.83 -4.96
CA PHE A 35 -6.90 6.76 -4.65
C PHE A 35 -7.35 6.79 -3.20
N THR A 36 -6.45 7.09 -2.26
CA THR A 36 -6.76 7.24 -0.84
C THR A 36 -7.80 8.34 -0.60
N VAL A 37 -7.58 9.54 -1.15
CA VAL A 37 -8.53 10.65 -1.06
C VAL A 37 -9.86 10.30 -1.71
N LYS A 38 -9.84 9.60 -2.85
CA LYS A 38 -11.06 9.13 -3.53
C LYS A 38 -11.88 8.20 -2.61
N TRP A 39 -11.22 7.23 -1.98
CA TRP A 39 -11.88 6.29 -1.07
C TRP A 39 -12.40 6.99 0.19
N LEU A 40 -11.59 7.84 0.83
CA LEU A 40 -11.99 8.57 2.04
C LEU A 40 -13.21 9.47 1.79
N LYS A 41 -13.24 10.19 0.66
CA LYS A 41 -14.39 11.02 0.28
C LYS A 41 -15.63 10.17 0.03
N LYS A 42 -15.49 9.06 -0.72
CA LYS A 42 -16.59 8.15 -1.04
C LYS A 42 -17.24 7.55 0.22
N ASN A 43 -16.44 7.24 1.24
CA ASN A 43 -16.90 6.61 2.48
C ASN A 43 -17.16 7.62 3.62
N GLY A 44 -17.17 8.92 3.34
CA GLY A 44 -17.57 9.94 4.32
C GLY A 44 -16.53 10.26 5.41
N PHE A 45 -15.26 9.91 5.21
CA PHE A 45 -14.19 10.20 6.15
C PHE A 45 -13.69 11.65 6.05
N ASN A 46 -13.12 12.14 7.15
CA ASN A 46 -12.39 13.39 7.20
C ASN A 46 -11.02 13.17 6.53
N VAL A 47 -10.86 13.71 5.32
CA VAL A 47 -9.66 13.51 4.50
C VAL A 47 -8.40 13.96 5.26
N GLU A 48 -8.36 15.22 5.72
CA GLU A 48 -7.17 15.79 6.35
C GLU A 48 -6.72 14.99 7.58
N LYS A 49 -7.65 14.68 8.50
CA LYS A 49 -7.33 13.92 9.71
C LYS A 49 -6.93 12.48 9.40
N SER A 50 -7.52 11.87 8.38
CA SER A 50 -7.17 10.51 7.96
C SER A 50 -5.80 10.46 7.27
N LEU A 51 -5.47 11.44 6.42
CA LEU A 51 -4.14 11.57 5.83
C LEU A 51 -3.09 11.81 6.92
N LYS A 52 -3.37 12.63 7.94
CA LYS A 52 -2.48 12.80 9.09
C LYS A 52 -2.25 11.50 9.86
N TRP A 53 -3.27 10.67 10.00
CA TRP A 53 -3.13 9.36 10.65
C TRP A 53 -2.26 8.39 9.84
N LEU A 54 -2.37 8.43 8.50
CA LEU A 54 -1.57 7.64 7.56
C LEU A 54 -0.11 8.10 7.50
N SER A 55 0.12 9.42 7.41
CA SER A 55 1.48 9.98 7.33
C SER A 55 2.28 9.72 8.60
N ASN A 56 1.64 9.77 9.78
CA ASN A 56 2.26 9.38 11.05
C ASN A 56 2.72 7.91 11.10
N LYS A 57 2.27 7.08 10.14
CA LYS A 57 2.67 5.67 9.96
C LYS A 57 3.52 5.46 8.70
N GLY A 58 4.00 6.54 8.10
CA GLY A 58 4.87 6.50 6.92
C GLY A 58 4.14 6.34 5.58
N GLY A 59 2.81 6.51 5.51
CA GLY A 59 2.07 6.49 4.24
C GLY A 59 1.89 7.90 3.66
N TYR A 60 2.75 8.35 2.73
CA TYR A 60 2.67 9.67 2.09
C TYR A 60 2.15 9.64 0.64
N CYS A 61 2.24 8.51 -0.05
CA CYS A 61 1.53 8.19 -1.31
C CYS A 61 0.56 7.01 -1.11
N ASP A 62 -0.31 6.76 -2.09
CA ASP A 62 -1.11 5.53 -2.15
C ASP A 62 -0.23 4.26 -2.04
N CYS A 63 0.99 4.30 -2.57
CA CYS A 63 1.96 3.21 -2.55
C CYS A 63 2.48 2.88 -1.14
N GLU A 64 2.85 3.89 -0.37
CA GLU A 64 3.37 3.76 0.99
C GLU A 64 2.24 3.50 2.00
N VAL A 65 1.00 3.90 1.70
CA VAL A 65 -0.15 3.44 2.48
C VAL A 65 -0.25 1.91 2.42
N ILE A 66 -0.05 1.31 1.25
CA ILE A 66 0.02 -0.15 1.11
C ILE A 66 1.29 -0.68 1.79
N LEU A 67 2.46 -0.14 1.43
CA LEU A 67 3.76 -0.74 1.76
C LEU A 67 4.24 -0.48 3.18
N ASN A 68 3.97 0.69 3.77
CA ASN A 68 4.44 1.05 5.11
C ASN A 68 3.32 0.85 6.12
N VAL A 69 2.12 1.37 5.84
CA VAL A 69 1.01 1.28 6.79
C VAL A 69 0.42 -0.14 6.83
N GLY A 70 0.33 -0.83 5.68
CA GLY A 70 -0.11 -2.23 5.61
C GLY A 70 0.76 -3.19 6.42
N ARG A 71 2.08 -2.98 6.43
CA ARG A 71 3.04 -3.78 7.22
C ARG A 71 2.79 -3.73 8.73
N LEU A 72 2.10 -2.70 9.24
CA LEU A 72 1.82 -2.57 10.67
C LEU A 72 0.69 -3.50 11.14
N PHE A 73 -0.05 -4.10 10.21
CA PHE A 73 -1.26 -4.86 10.50
C PHE A 73 -1.29 -6.26 9.87
N ASP A 74 -0.39 -6.55 8.95
CA ASP A 74 -0.30 -7.83 8.24
C ASP A 74 1.08 -8.46 8.45
N ASP A 75 1.15 -9.41 9.38
CA ASP A 75 2.37 -10.17 9.71
C ASP A 75 2.87 -11.03 8.53
N SER A 76 2.08 -11.16 7.45
CA SER A 76 2.50 -11.88 6.24
C SER A 76 3.43 -11.06 5.33
N TYR A 77 3.56 -9.74 5.56
CA TYR A 77 4.41 -8.86 4.76
C TYR A 77 5.91 -9.12 4.89
N ASP A 78 6.36 -9.82 5.93
CA ASP A 78 7.75 -10.30 6.06
C ASP A 78 8.13 -11.31 4.98
N LYS A 79 7.20 -11.64 4.08
CA LYS A 79 7.46 -12.40 2.86
C LYS A 79 7.93 -11.51 1.71
N CYS A 80 7.87 -10.19 1.74
CA CYS A 80 8.40 -9.41 0.61
C CYS A 80 9.92 -9.25 0.70
N VAL A 81 10.69 -9.83 -0.23
CA VAL A 81 12.15 -9.59 -0.29
C VAL A 81 12.39 -8.26 -1.00
N SER A 82 13.21 -7.41 -0.37
CA SER A 82 13.73 -6.21 -1.02
C SER A 82 14.88 -6.62 -1.92
N ILE A 83 14.65 -6.64 -3.24
CA ILE A 83 15.71 -6.89 -4.20
C ILE A 83 16.29 -5.53 -4.61
N PRO A 84 17.60 -5.30 -4.42
CA PRO A 84 18.25 -4.11 -4.92
C PRO A 84 18.31 -4.19 -6.45
N LEU A 85 17.70 -3.22 -7.13
CA LEU A 85 17.98 -2.92 -8.53
C LEU A 85 19.16 -1.96 -8.62
N LEU A 86 19.82 -1.92 -9.78
CA LEU A 86 20.86 -0.92 -10.05
C LEU A 86 20.28 0.49 -9.82
N GLU A 87 21.11 1.36 -9.26
CA GLU A 87 20.78 2.76 -8.91
C GLU A 87 19.84 2.97 -7.71
N GLY A 88 19.96 2.14 -6.66
CA GLY A 88 19.32 2.42 -5.36
C GLY A 88 17.79 2.31 -5.34
N LYS A 89 17.20 1.71 -6.38
CA LYS A 89 15.78 1.38 -6.47
C LYS A 89 15.55 -0.01 -5.91
N HIS A 90 14.54 -0.17 -5.06
CA HIS A 90 14.19 -1.48 -4.49
C HIS A 90 12.86 -1.92 -5.07
N ILE A 91 12.80 -3.16 -5.56
CA ILE A 91 11.52 -3.82 -5.87
C ILE A 91 11.15 -4.73 -4.71
N LEU A 92 9.88 -4.65 -4.29
CA LEU A 92 9.30 -5.54 -3.29
C LEU A 92 8.53 -6.62 -4.02
N ILE A 93 9.05 -7.83 -4.01
CA ILE A 93 8.40 -8.98 -4.61
C ILE A 93 7.89 -9.87 -3.46
N PRO A 94 6.60 -10.27 -3.46
CA PRO A 94 6.09 -11.23 -2.49
C PRO A 94 6.88 -12.55 -2.52
N LEU A 95 7.18 -13.18 -1.37
CA LEU A 95 8.01 -14.41 -1.29
C LEU A 95 7.45 -15.53 -2.16
N HIS A 96 6.14 -15.58 -2.29
CA HIS A 96 5.45 -16.59 -3.09
C HIS A 96 5.64 -16.38 -4.60
N GLU A 97 6.01 -15.18 -5.03
CA GLU A 97 6.38 -14.86 -6.42
C GLU A 97 7.89 -15.02 -6.66
N LEU A 98 8.70 -15.05 -5.60
CA LEU A 98 10.14 -15.35 -5.68
C LEU A 98 10.34 -16.84 -5.91
N ARG A 99 10.52 -17.19 -7.18
CA ARG A 99 10.96 -18.53 -7.59
C ARG A 99 12.39 -18.78 -7.10
N THR A 100 12.57 -19.66 -6.12
CA THR A 100 13.90 -20.16 -5.74
C THR A 100 14.44 -21.22 -6.70
N ASP A 101 13.62 -21.72 -7.64
CA ASP A 101 13.97 -22.90 -8.40
C ASP A 101 13.72 -22.62 -9.89
N GLY A 102 14.79 -22.42 -10.66
CA GLY A 102 14.75 -22.03 -12.07
C GLY A 102 14.07 -23.04 -13.01
N LYS A 103 12.74 -23.17 -12.97
CA LYS A 103 11.94 -23.92 -13.96
C LYS A 103 10.73 -23.11 -14.44
N ARG A 104 10.58 -23.07 -15.78
CA ARG A 104 9.61 -22.31 -16.58
C ARG A 104 8.16 -22.39 -16.10
N ILE A 105 7.39 -21.32 -16.30
CA ILE A 105 5.94 -21.44 -16.54
C ILE A 105 5.79 -21.86 -18.00
N LEU A 106 5.33 -23.09 -18.25
CA LEU A 106 4.54 -23.38 -19.44
C LEU A 106 3.09 -23.03 -19.09
N HIS A 107 2.41 -22.42 -20.06
CA HIS A 107 1.10 -21.74 -19.99
C HIS A 107 0.05 -22.40 -19.09
#